data_AF-A0A535RS37-F1
#
_entry.id   AF-A0A535RS37-F1
#
_cell.length_a   1.000
_cell.length_b   1.000
_cell.length_c   1.000
_cell.angle_alpha   90.00
_cell.angle_beta   90.00
_cell.angle_gamma   90.00
#
_symmetry.space_group_name_H-M   'P 1'
#
loop_
_entity.id
_entity.type
_entity.pdbx_description
1 polymer ?
#
loop_
_entity_poly.entity_id
_entity_poly.type
_entity_poly.pdbx_seq_one_letter_code
_entity_poly.pdbx_strand_id
1 'polypeptide(L)'
;WQLSGFFDFDDARIGFYEYDFASVGLFMMLGRPDLLSAFLQAYGLTGADLNENLTHRLMAYTLLHRYRDLNWIIEDLVANPSVTTLEELAQAIYGLNRVPNRIL
;
A
#
# COMPACT_ATOMS: atom_id res chain seq x y z
N TRP A 1 -24.37 0.98 -1.82
CA TRP A 1 -23.76 0.42 -0.60
C TRP A 1 -23.34 1.59 0.31
N GLN A 2 -23.20 1.37 1.62
CA GLN A 2 -22.67 2.37 2.57
C GLN A 2 -21.76 1.70 3.61
N LEU A 3 -20.71 2.37 4.07
CA LEU A 3 -19.85 1.90 5.16
C LEU A 3 -20.64 1.93 6.47
N SER A 4 -20.80 0.78 7.13
CA SER A 4 -21.65 0.66 8.33
C SER A 4 -20.88 0.43 9.63
N GLY A 5 -19.56 0.31 9.58
CA GLY A 5 -18.73 0.14 10.78
C GLY A 5 -17.23 0.12 10.48
N PHE A 6 -16.46 0.49 11.48
CA PHE A 6 -15.00 0.39 11.51
C PHE A 6 -14.62 0.00 12.95
N PHE A 7 -13.91 -1.11 13.11
CA PHE A 7 -13.65 -1.75 14.40
C PHE A 7 -12.24 -2.35 14.41
N ASP A 8 -11.85 -2.93 15.55
CA ASP A 8 -10.50 -3.49 15.81
C ASP A 8 -9.40 -2.42 15.93
N PHE A 9 -9.53 -1.57 16.96
CA PHE A 9 -8.58 -0.50 17.28
C PHE A 9 -7.49 -0.93 18.27
N ASP A 10 -7.33 -2.23 18.56
CA ASP A 10 -6.37 -2.72 19.56
C ASP A 10 -4.92 -2.33 19.22
N ASP A 11 -4.62 -2.26 17.93
CA ASP A 11 -3.31 -1.88 17.38
C ASP A 11 -3.16 -0.39 17.02
N ALA A 12 -4.18 0.42 17.31
CA ALA A 12 -4.18 1.85 17.03
C ALA A 12 -3.08 2.55 17.85
N ARG A 13 -2.36 3.47 17.21
CA ARG A 13 -1.20 4.13 17.81
C ARG A 13 -1.05 5.57 17.34
N ILE A 14 -0.38 6.39 18.14
CA ILE A 14 0.11 7.70 17.72
C ILE A 14 1.36 7.48 16.85
N GLY A 15 1.39 8.09 15.66
CA GLY A 15 2.51 7.96 14.73
C GLY A 15 2.31 8.80 13.48
N PHE A 16 3.14 8.55 12.47
CA PHE A 16 2.94 9.14 11.16
C PHE A 16 1.73 8.50 10.48
N TYR A 17 0.79 9.32 10.03
CA TYR A 17 -0.47 8.85 9.42
C TYR A 17 -0.26 7.96 8.19
N GLU A 18 0.83 8.14 7.46
CA GLU A 18 1.17 7.32 6.29
C GLU A 18 1.46 5.85 6.63
N TYR A 19 1.74 5.53 7.90
CA TYR A 19 1.86 4.14 8.36
C TYR A 19 0.55 3.35 8.11
N ASP A 20 -0.60 4.01 8.26
CA ASP A 20 -1.90 3.38 7.99
C ASP A 20 -2.11 3.13 6.49
N PHE A 21 -1.55 3.98 5.61
CA PHE A 21 -1.66 3.79 4.16
C PHE A 21 -0.92 2.55 3.67
N ALA A 22 0.24 2.24 4.25
CA ALA A 22 0.96 1.00 3.95
C ALA A 22 0.10 -0.21 4.36
N SER A 23 -0.49 -0.16 5.55
CA SER A 23 -1.38 -1.20 6.07
C SER A 23 -2.62 -1.40 5.17
N VAL A 24 -3.27 -0.31 4.73
CA VAL A 24 -4.39 -0.36 3.78
C VAL A 24 -3.96 -0.99 2.45
N GLY A 25 -2.79 -0.62 1.92
CA GLY A 25 -2.23 -1.18 0.70
C GLY A 25 -2.03 -2.69 0.78
N LEU A 26 -1.48 -3.19 1.89
CA LEU A 26 -1.22 -4.62 2.08
C LEU A 26 -2.49 -5.41 2.36
N PHE A 27 -3.30 -4.98 3.33
CA PHE A 27 -4.37 -5.82 3.88
C PHE A 27 -5.73 -5.62 3.20
N MET A 28 -6.06 -4.40 2.79
CA MET A 28 -7.36 -4.09 2.20
C MET A 28 -7.30 -4.16 0.67
N MET A 29 -6.21 -3.68 0.09
CA MET A 29 -6.04 -3.61 -1.36
C MET A 29 -5.26 -4.78 -1.94
N LEU A 30 -4.74 -5.68 -1.09
CA LEU A 30 -3.99 -6.87 -1.49
C LEU A 30 -2.83 -6.56 -2.43
N GLY A 31 -2.09 -5.47 -2.13
CA GLY A 31 -0.97 -5.02 -2.95
C GLY A 31 -1.35 -4.54 -4.35
N ARG A 32 -2.62 -4.17 -4.58
CA ARG A 32 -3.09 -3.61 -5.84
C ARG A 32 -2.95 -2.08 -5.85
N PRO A 33 -1.95 -1.52 -6.57
CA PRO A 33 -1.66 -0.09 -6.51
C PRO A 33 -2.73 0.80 -7.15
N ASP A 34 -3.53 0.27 -8.07
CA ASP A 34 -4.68 0.96 -8.66
C ASP A 34 -5.80 1.21 -7.63
N LEU A 35 -6.10 0.21 -6.81
CA LEU A 35 -7.07 0.34 -5.72
C LEU A 35 -6.56 1.27 -4.62
N LEU A 36 -5.29 1.14 -4.26
CA LEU A 36 -4.67 2.04 -3.28
C LEU A 36 -4.67 3.49 -3.79
N SER A 37 -4.34 3.72 -5.06
CA SER A 37 -4.38 5.06 -5.68
C SER A 37 -5.78 5.67 -5.59
N ALA A 38 -6.83 4.88 -5.91
CA ALA A 38 -8.21 5.34 -5.78
C ALA A 38 -8.59 5.66 -4.32
N PHE A 39 -8.15 4.84 -3.37
CA PHE A 39 -8.35 5.06 -1.93
C PHE A 39 -7.68 6.35 -1.45
N LEU A 40 -6.41 6.56 -1.81
CA LEU A 40 -5.63 7.72 -1.41
C LEU A 40 -6.17 9.02 -2.02
N GLN A 41 -6.68 8.98 -3.25
CA GLN A 41 -7.38 10.11 -3.86
C GLN A 41 -8.69 10.42 -3.12
N ALA A 42 -9.48 9.40 -2.78
CA ALA A 42 -10.69 9.57 -1.99
C ALA A 42 -10.42 10.08 -0.57
N TYR A 43 -9.25 9.76 0.00
CA TYR A 43 -8.77 10.31 1.26
C TYR A 43 -8.43 11.81 1.15
N GLY A 44 -7.99 12.28 -0.03
CA GLY A 44 -7.71 13.68 -0.31
C GLY A 44 -6.32 13.97 -0.87
N LEU A 45 -5.51 12.96 -1.19
CA LEU A 45 -4.22 13.14 -1.84
C LEU A 45 -4.41 13.47 -3.33
N THR A 46 -3.61 14.40 -3.83
CA THR A 46 -3.61 14.79 -5.25
C THR A 46 -2.71 13.88 -6.07
N GLY A 47 -2.82 13.93 -7.40
CA GLY A 47 -1.90 13.20 -8.28
C GLY A 47 -0.43 13.60 -8.09
N ALA A 48 -0.15 14.82 -7.63
CA ALA A 48 1.21 15.26 -7.30
C ALA A 48 1.75 14.60 -6.02
N ASP A 49 0.87 14.25 -5.07
CA ASP A 49 1.24 13.57 -3.84
C ASP A 49 1.52 12.07 -4.06
N LEU A 50 0.87 11.47 -5.05
CA LEU A 50 0.99 10.05 -5.41
C LEU A 50 2.28 9.70 -6.17
N ASN A 51 3.41 10.24 -5.72
CA ASN A 51 4.70 10.13 -6.40
C ASN A 51 5.59 9.01 -5.85
N GLU A 52 6.74 8.80 -6.49
CA GLU A 52 7.73 7.77 -6.10
C GLU A 52 8.23 7.94 -4.66
N ASN A 53 8.34 9.17 -4.14
CA ASN A 53 8.74 9.37 -2.74
C ASN A 53 7.70 8.79 -1.78
N LEU A 54 6.40 8.87 -2.11
CA LEU A 54 5.36 8.23 -1.31
C LEU A 54 5.49 6.70 -1.41
N THR A 55 5.69 6.14 -2.61
CA THR A 55 5.98 4.70 -2.82
C THR A 55 7.12 4.21 -1.91
N HIS A 56 8.22 4.95 -1.85
CA HIS A 56 9.36 4.62 -0.99
C HIS A 56 9.02 4.70 0.50
N ARG A 57 8.27 5.73 0.93
CA ARG A 57 7.82 5.84 2.33
C ARG A 57 6.90 4.68 2.71
N LEU A 58 5.96 4.29 1.86
CA LEU A 58 5.08 3.14 2.10
C LEU A 58 5.86 1.82 2.21
N MET A 59 6.89 1.64 1.37
CA MET A 59 7.79 0.49 1.51
C MET A 59 8.60 0.54 2.82
N ALA A 60 9.07 1.72 3.24
CA ALA A 60 9.73 1.86 4.53
C ALA A 60 8.80 1.51 5.71
N TYR A 61 7.54 1.96 5.70
CA TYR A 61 6.56 1.58 6.71
C TYR A 61 6.22 0.08 6.68
N THR A 62 6.26 -0.53 5.49
CA THR A 62 6.10 -1.97 5.34
C THR A 62 7.22 -2.74 6.05
N LEU A 63 8.48 -2.32 5.85
CA LEU A 63 9.63 -2.92 6.53
C LEU A 63 9.60 -2.71 8.05
N LEU A 64 9.00 -1.60 8.50
CA LEU A 64 8.83 -1.27 9.91
C LEU A 64 7.52 -1.81 10.50
N HIS A 65 6.75 -2.60 9.74
CA HIS A 65 5.43 -3.02 10.16
C HIS A 65 5.51 -3.99 11.35
N ARG A 66 4.88 -3.62 12.47
CA ARG A 66 5.04 -4.33 13.75
C ARG A 66 4.55 -5.78 13.72
N TYR A 67 3.51 -6.06 12.94
CA TYR A 67 2.75 -7.31 13.04
C TYR A 67 2.88 -8.25 11.85
N ARG A 68 3.62 -7.84 10.81
CA ARG A 68 3.84 -8.66 9.62
C ARG A 68 5.28 -8.53 9.21
N ASP A 69 5.96 -9.66 9.14
CA ASP A 69 7.29 -9.71 8.56
C ASP A 69 7.22 -9.60 7.03
N LEU A 70 8.39 -9.33 6.44
CA LEU A 70 8.54 -9.16 5.01
C LEU A 70 8.34 -10.48 4.23
N ASN A 71 8.63 -11.63 4.85
CA ASN A 71 8.55 -12.92 4.17
C ASN A 71 7.10 -13.25 3.83
N TRP A 72 6.17 -12.99 4.76
CA TRP A 72 4.74 -13.10 4.52
C TRP A 72 4.32 -12.29 3.29
N ILE A 73 4.82 -11.07 3.13
CA ILE A 73 4.48 -10.19 2.00
C ILE A 73 5.00 -10.77 0.67
N ILE A 74 6.24 -11.25 0.66
CA ILE A 74 6.85 -11.81 -0.56
C ILE A 74 6.13 -13.09 -0.98
N GLU A 75 5.87 -13.99 -0.04
CA GLU A 75 5.32 -15.32 -0.29
C GLU A 75 3.81 -15.28 -0.60
N ASP A 76 3.03 -14.54 0.19
CA ASP A 76 1.57 -14.60 0.12
C ASP A 76 0.96 -13.46 -0.71
N LEU A 77 1.57 -12.27 -0.72
CA LEU A 77 0.99 -11.10 -1.40
C LEU A 77 1.49 -10.96 -2.83
N VAL A 78 2.82 -10.97 -3.00
CA VAL A 78 3.43 -10.73 -4.32
C VAL A 78 3.58 -12.02 -5.10
N ALA A 79 4.04 -13.09 -4.46
CA ALA A 79 4.18 -14.43 -5.03
C ALA A 79 4.86 -14.47 -6.42
N ASN A 80 5.72 -13.48 -6.72
CA ASN A 80 6.35 -13.30 -8.01
C ASN A 80 7.88 -13.46 -7.88
N PRO A 81 8.47 -14.55 -8.41
CA PRO A 81 9.91 -14.81 -8.30
C PRO A 81 10.78 -13.82 -9.09
N SER A 82 10.19 -12.95 -9.93
CA SER A 82 10.93 -11.93 -10.66
C SER A 82 11.23 -10.68 -9.84
N VAL A 83 10.64 -10.52 -8.64
CA VAL A 83 10.91 -9.40 -7.73
C VAL A 83 12.10 -9.77 -6.85
N THR A 84 13.21 -9.04 -7.01
CA THR A 84 14.50 -9.36 -6.39
C THR A 84 15.07 -8.22 -5.55
N THR A 85 14.50 -7.02 -5.66
CA THR A 85 14.93 -5.83 -4.92
C THR A 85 13.78 -5.19 -4.14
N LEU A 86 14.10 -4.40 -3.11
CA LEU A 86 13.12 -3.63 -2.36
C LEU A 86 12.42 -2.58 -3.23
N GLU A 87 13.10 -2.04 -4.24
CA GLU A 87 12.50 -1.10 -5.19
C GLU A 87 11.45 -1.81 -6.06
N GLU A 88 11.79 -2.96 -6.63
CA GLU A 88 10.83 -3.76 -7.40
C GLU A 88 9.62 -4.17 -6.56
N LEU A 89 9.84 -4.49 -5.29
CA LEU A 89 8.77 -4.81 -4.35
C LEU A 89 7.89 -3.59 -4.05
N ALA A 90 8.49 -2.43 -3.81
CA ALA A 90 7.78 -1.18 -3.61
C ALA A 90 6.91 -0.83 -4.82
N GLN A 91 7.45 -0.99 -6.04
CA GLN A 91 6.71 -0.73 -7.27
C GLN A 91 5.59 -1.76 -7.52
N ALA A 92 5.80 -3.01 -7.13
CA ALA A 92 4.78 -4.06 -7.25
C ALA A 92 3.56 -3.77 -6.36
N ILE A 93 3.79 -3.35 -5.11
CA ILE A 93 2.73 -3.15 -4.11
C ILE A 93 2.16 -1.72 -4.16
N TYR A 94 3.04 -0.73 -4.35
CA TYR A 94 2.79 0.70 -4.19
C TYR A 94 3.18 1.52 -5.43
N GLY A 95 3.14 0.94 -6.63
CA GLY A 95 3.37 1.64 -7.91
C GLY A 95 2.26 2.66 -8.24
N LEU A 96 2.15 3.70 -7.41
CA LEU A 96 1.24 4.83 -7.55
C LEU A 96 1.67 5.64 -8.79
N ASN A 97 0.72 6.25 -9.51
CA ASN A 97 0.89 6.92 -10.82
C ASN A 97 0.98 6.06 -12.09
N ARG A 98 0.73 4.75 -12.05
CA ARG A 98 0.44 4.03 -13.31
C ARG A 98 -0.93 4.45 -13.82
N VAL A 99 -0.97 5.18 -14.94
CA VAL A 99 -2.19 5.34 -15.73
C VAL A 99 -2.68 3.92 -16.01
N PRO A 100 -3.93 3.55 -15.62
CA PRO A 100 -4.42 2.23 -15.90
C PRO A 100 -4.36 2.03 -17.42
N ASN A 101 -3.67 0.97 -17.86
CA ASN A 101 -3.85 0.47 -19.21
C ASN A 101 -5.33 0.11 -19.32
N ARG A 102 -6.14 1.04 -19.83
CA ARG A 102 -7.48 0.72 -20.32
C ARG A 102 -7.24 -0.23 -21.48
N ILE A 103 -7.48 -1.51 -21.24
CA ILE A 103 -7.69 -2.47 -22.31
C ILE A 103 -8.94 -1.96 -23.04
N LEU A 104 -8.72 -1.38 -24.23
CA LEU A 104 -9.76 -1.09 -25.22
C LEU A 104 -10.27 -2.40 -25.82
#